data_AF-A0A9E0LVU1-F1
#
_entry.id   AF-A0A9E0LVU1-F1
#
_cell.length_a   1.000
_cell.length_b   1.000
_cell.length_c   1.000
_cell.angle_alpha   90.00
_cell.angle_beta   90.00
_cell.angle_gamma   90.00
#
_symmetry.space_group_name_H-M   'P 1'
#
loop_
_entity.id
_entity.type
_entity.pdbx_description
1 polymer ?
#
loop_
_entity_poly.entity_id
_entity_poly.type
_entity_poly.pdbx_seq_one_letter_code
_entity_poly.pdbx_strand_id
1 'polypeptide(L)'
;MTTTAKLFKNGRSQAVRLPREFRFEGDEVRIRRAGRGVLVEPMFTDVSKWFAELDRLSAGPFMPEGRQQPSTPRRGVFDDDLPA
;
A
#
# COMPACT_ATOMS: atom_id res chain seq x y z
N MET A 1 17.56 9.72 11.31
CA MET A 1 18.65 10.37 10.56
C MET A 1 18.04 11.20 9.44
N THR A 2 18.55 12.41 9.20
CA THR A 2 18.05 13.33 8.16
C THR A 2 19.23 13.78 7.33
N THR A 3 19.09 13.72 6.01
CA THR A 3 20.10 14.20 5.07
C THR A 3 19.45 14.98 3.93
N THR A 4 20.23 15.80 3.24
CA THR A 4 19.80 16.51 2.03
C THR A 4 20.16 15.71 0.79
N ALA A 5 19.25 15.61 -0.17
CA ALA A 5 19.49 14.97 -1.46
C ALA A 5 19.50 16.00 -2.60
N LYS A 6 20.26 15.73 -3.66
CA LYS A 6 20.32 16.60 -4.83
C LYS A 6 19.12 16.33 -5.75
N LEU A 7 18.40 17.39 -6.11
CA LEU A 7 17.44 17.38 -7.20
C LEU A 7 18.14 17.58 -8.53
N PHE A 8 17.71 16.83 -9.54
CA PHE A 8 18.22 16.95 -10.90
C PHE A 8 17.11 16.64 -11.92
N LYS A 9 17.41 16.84 -13.20
CA LYS A 9 16.51 16.51 -14.32
C LYS A 9 16.91 15.16 -14.92
N ASN A 10 15.93 14.31 -15.18
CA ASN A 10 16.09 13.10 -16.00
C ASN A 10 15.13 13.23 -17.19
N GLY A 11 15.68 13.63 -18.34
CA GLY A 11 14.88 14.07 -19.49
C GLY A 11 13.93 15.21 -19.10
N ARG A 12 12.62 15.02 -19.34
CA ARG A 12 11.58 15.99 -18.98
C ARG A 12 11.16 15.92 -17.50
N SER A 13 11.54 14.87 -16.78
CA SER A 13 11.14 14.62 -15.40
C SER A 13 12.08 15.25 -14.37
N GLN A 14 11.58 15.45 -13.14
CA GLN A 14 12.40 15.78 -11.98
C GLN A 14 12.77 14.49 -11.25
N ALA A 15 14.00 14.40 -10.74
CA ALA A 15 14.51 13.24 -10.04
C ALA A 15 15.28 13.66 -8.78
N VAL A 16 15.29 12.76 -7.78
CA VAL A 16 16.06 12.90 -6.53
C VAL A 16 17.18 11.86 -6.56
N ARG A 17 18.42 12.27 -6.26
CA ARG A 17 19.53 11.32 -6.10
C ARG A 17 19.52 10.78 -4.67
N LEU A 18 19.09 9.53 -4.48
CA LEU A 18 19.08 8.89 -3.17
C LEU A 18 20.53 8.63 -2.68
N PRO A 19 20.89 9.12 -1.48
CA PRO A 19 22.13 8.73 -0.81
C PRO A 19 22.19 7.22 -0.56
N ARG A 20 23.39 6.67 -0.35
CA ARG A 20 23.63 5.22 -0.30
C ARG A 20 22.76 4.53 0.75
N GLU A 21 22.63 5.16 1.91
CA GLU A 21 21.90 4.67 3.08
C GLU A 21 20.37 4.71 2.93
N PHE A 22 19.84 5.38 1.89
CA PHE A 22 18.41 5.46 1.57
C PHE A 22 18.05 4.74 0.26
N ARG A 23 18.94 3.92 -0.30
CA ARG A 23 18.65 3.17 -1.53
C ARG A 23 17.65 2.05 -1.25
N PHE A 24 16.71 1.86 -2.17
CA PHE A 24 15.80 0.73 -2.18
C PHE A 24 16.39 -0.43 -2.99
N GLU A 25 15.96 -1.65 -2.69
CA GLU A 25 16.15 -2.80 -3.58
C GLU A 25 15.10 -2.78 -4.70
N GLY A 26 15.45 -3.36 -5.86
CA GLY A 26 14.57 -3.41 -7.03
C GLY A 26 14.68 -2.18 -7.94
N ASP A 27 13.70 -2.05 -8.84
CA ASP A 27 13.62 -1.04 -9.89
C ASP A 27 12.42 -0.08 -9.73
N GLU A 28 11.46 -0.42 -8.87
CA GLU A 28 10.23 0.34 -8.65
C GLU A 28 9.96 0.69 -7.18
N VAL A 29 9.30 1.82 -6.97
CA VAL A 29 8.88 2.32 -5.66
C VAL A 29 7.48 2.90 -5.73
N ARG A 30 6.74 2.81 -4.62
CA ARG A 30 5.46 3.48 -4.47
C ARG A 30 5.69 4.92 -4.01
N ILE A 31 5.01 5.87 -4.64
CA ILE A 31 5.07 7.29 -4.26
C ILE A 31 3.66 7.79 -3.94
N ARG A 32 3.50 8.46 -2.80
CA ARG A 32 2.24 9.13 -2.42
C ARG A 32 2.49 10.52 -1.85
N ARG A 33 1.53 11.43 -2.00
CA ARG A 33 1.61 12.77 -1.42
C ARG A 33 1.34 12.70 0.09
N ALA A 34 2.17 13.37 0.88
CA ALA A 34 2.06 13.45 2.33
C ALA A 34 2.36 14.88 2.78
N GLY A 35 1.29 15.66 3.00
CA GLY A 35 1.40 17.09 3.33
C GLY A 35 2.15 17.88 2.25
N ARG A 36 3.24 18.55 2.66
CA ARG A 36 4.10 19.32 1.75
C ARG A 36 5.12 18.49 0.98
N GLY A 37 5.23 17.19 1.28
CA GLY A 37 6.20 16.28 0.68
C GLY A 37 5.57 15.11 -0.05
N VAL A 38 6.45 14.18 -0.44
CA VAL A 38 6.08 12.86 -0.92
C VAL A 38 6.67 11.81 0.00
N LEU A 39 5.95 10.73 0.23
CA LEU A 39 6.48 9.53 0.84
C LEU A 39 6.81 8.53 -0.27
N VAL A 40 8.01 7.96 -0.20
CA VAL A 40 8.53 6.95 -1.13
C VAL A 40 8.74 5.67 -0.33
N GLU A 41 8.05 4.60 -0.73
CA GLU A 41 8.02 3.32 -0.04
C GLU A 41 8.45 2.21 -1.03
N PRO A 42 9.16 1.16 -0.57
CA PRO A 42 9.50 0.04 -1.45
C PRO A 42 8.22 -0.59 -2.01
N MET A 43 8.26 -0.99 -3.27
CA MET A 43 7.19 -1.75 -3.89
C MET A 43 7.54 -3.24 -3.81
N PHE A 44 6.75 -4.01 -3.05
CA PHE A 44 6.84 -5.46 -3.09
C PHE A 44 6.23 -5.94 -4.41
N THR A 45 7.07 -6.30 -5.37
CA THR A 45 6.67 -6.96 -6.62
C THR A 45 6.62 -8.48 -6.47
N ASP A 46 7.33 -9.01 -5.47
CA ASP A 46 7.34 -10.43 -5.14
C ASP A 46 6.34 -10.73 -4.02
N VAL A 47 5.24 -11.38 -4.40
CA VAL A 47 4.18 -11.82 -3.48
C VAL A 47 4.71 -12.75 -2.40
N SER A 48 5.71 -13.59 -2.71
CA SER A 48 6.30 -14.52 -1.74
C SER A 48 7.09 -13.79 -0.66
N LYS A 49 7.88 -12.77 -1.05
CA LYS A 49 8.58 -11.90 -0.08
C LYS A 49 7.60 -11.12 0.78
N TRP A 50 6.49 -10.68 0.19
CA TRP A 50 5.44 -9.98 0.92
C TRP A 50 4.80 -10.88 1.99
N PHE A 51 4.43 -12.13 1.64
CA PHE A 51 3.91 -13.09 2.61
C PHE A 51 4.94 -13.43 3.69
N ALA A 52 6.22 -13.62 3.32
CA ALA A 52 7.27 -13.89 4.29
C ALA A 52 7.45 -12.74 5.31
N GLU A 53 7.35 -11.49 4.88
CA GLU A 53 7.41 -10.34 5.79
C GLU A 53 6.15 -10.24 6.64
N LEU A 54 4.97 -10.58 6.09
CA LEU A 54 3.72 -10.65 6.84
C LEU A 54 3.82 -11.69 7.97
N ASP A 55 4.34 -12.88 7.66
CA ASP A 55 4.54 -13.96 8.62
C ASP A 55 5.54 -13.56 9.72
N ARG A 56 6.63 -12.87 9.35
CA ARG A 56 7.64 -12.34 10.29
C ARG A 56 7.06 -11.35 11.29
N LEU A 57 6.12 -10.52 10.86
CA LEU A 57 5.46 -9.50 11.67
C LEU A 57 4.24 -10.05 12.44
N SER A 58 3.81 -11.26 12.12
CA SER A 58 2.64 -11.86 12.75
C SER A 58 2.91 -12.20 14.22
N ALA A 59 2.07 -11.66 15.12
CA ALA A 59 2.16 -11.90 16.56
C ALA A 59 1.40 -13.17 17.01
N GLY A 60 0.79 -13.92 16.09
CA GLY A 60 -0.04 -15.09 16.37
C GLY A 60 -0.96 -15.45 15.21
N PRO A 61 -1.77 -16.52 15.34
CA PRO A 61 -2.71 -16.90 14.28
C PRO A 61 -3.71 -15.77 14.01
N PHE A 62 -3.79 -15.33 12.76
CA PHE A 62 -4.74 -14.31 12.33
C PHE A 62 -6.16 -14.89 12.25
N MET A 63 -7.10 -14.30 12.98
CA MET A 63 -8.50 -14.75 13.07
C MET A 63 -8.63 -16.26 13.41
N PRO A 64 -8.17 -16.71 14.60
CA PRO A 64 -8.18 -18.13 14.95
C PRO A 64 -9.60 -18.73 15.00
N GLU A 65 -10.61 -17.90 15.27
CA GLU A 65 -12.04 -18.26 15.30
C GLU A 65 -12.73 -18.06 13.94
N GLY A 66 -11.96 -17.71 12.90
CA GLY A 66 -12.47 -17.40 11.58
C GLY A 66 -13.12 -16.01 11.49
N ARG A 67 -13.68 -15.71 10.31
CA ARG A 67 -14.38 -14.45 10.05
C ARG A 67 -15.81 -14.53 10.56
N GLN A 68 -16.19 -13.63 11.46
CA GLN A 68 -17.57 -13.45 11.92
C GLN A 68 -18.40 -12.71 10.86
N GLN A 69 -18.67 -13.39 9.75
CA GLN A 69 -19.46 -12.85 8.64
C GLN A 69 -20.95 -12.94 8.98
N PRO A 70 -21.70 -11.82 9.04
CA PRO A 70 -23.14 -11.87 9.24
C PRO A 70 -23.85 -12.48 8.02
N SER A 71 -25.05 -13.01 8.23
CA SER A 71 -25.89 -13.46 7.12
C SER A 71 -26.19 -12.29 6.19
N THR A 72 -26.08 -12.52 4.87
CA THR A 72 -26.43 -11.51 3.87
C THR A 72 -27.86 -11.02 4.12
N PRO A 73 -28.07 -9.71 4.35
CA PRO A 73 -29.40 -9.18 4.58
C PRO A 73 -30.25 -9.36 3.31
N ARG A 74 -31.52 -9.74 3.48
CA ARG A 74 -32.48 -9.75 2.38
C ARG A 74 -32.77 -8.30 1.99
N ARG A 75 -32.66 -8.02 0.69
CA ARG A 75 -33.13 -6.76 0.09
C ARG A 75 -34.37 -7.07 -0.74
N GLY A 76 -35.34 -6.16 -0.75
CA GLY A 76 -36.39 -6.18 -1.77
C GLY A 76 -35.73 -6.10 -3.15
N VAL A 77 -36.17 -6.96 -4.09
CA VAL A 77 -35.65 -6.91 -5.47
C VAL A 77 -36.19 -5.67 -6.20
N PHE A 78 -37.36 -5.21 -5.77
CA PHE A 78 -38.04 -4.01 -6.21
C PHE A 78 -38.67 -3.35 -4.98
N ASP A 79 -38.85 -2.03 -5.02
CA ASP A 79 -39.74 -1.36 -4.09
C ASP A 79 -41.18 -1.71 -4.50
N ASP A 80 -41.98 -2.28 -3.60
CA ASP A 80 -43.42 -2.51 -3.81
C ASP A 80 -44.24 -1.19 -3.84
N ASP A 81 -43.57 -0.05 -3.98
CA ASP A 81 -44.13 1.31 -4.05
C ASP A 81 -43.93 1.95 -5.43
N LEU A 82 -44.23 1.22 -6.52
CA LEU A 82 -44.64 1.88 -7.76
C LEU A 82 -46.18 2.00 -7.73
N PRO A 83 -46.74 3.22 -7.71
CA PRO A 83 -48.17 3.41 -7.53
C PRO A 83 -49.01 2.76 -8.64
N ALA A 84 -49.86 1.84 -8.19
CA ALA A 84 -51.11 1.23 -8.71
C ALA A 84 -51.19 0.79 -10.18
#